data_AF-A0A542AXQ8-F1
#
_entry.id   AF-A0A542AXQ8-F1
#
_cell.length_a   1.000
_cell.length_b   1.000
_cell.length_c   1.000
_cell.angle_alpha   90.00
_cell.angle_beta   90.00
_cell.angle_gamma   90.00
#
_symmetry.space_group_name_H-M   'P 1'
#
loop_
_entity.id
_entity.type
_entity.pdbx_description
1 polymer ?
#
loop_
_entity_poly.entity_id
_entity_poly.type
_entity_poly.pdbx_seq_one_letter_code
_entity_poly.pdbx_strand_id
1 'polypeptide(L)'
;MKFHITKLDNNWYSIKIEDESFVFEFYASGIPENPINNLCQNLILTINGFDTTSRFNLEPQVYILKLKINQNQYYLEIFNPKKDNSIFSKSGNFEKIILPIYRGIKKLTSINNSSEEINFEKVKKLENLVREKKSENKFQVDANNIVDWKSFHKEFRNELKFPDYYGENMDAWIDCIDDISEKSDVVIRIKNSRNLKNKNPEILKSLIECSQFVNTRKIDQGEKNRVILNLE
;
A
#
# COMPACT_ATOMS: atom_id res chain seq x y z
N MET A 1 0.58 13.40 -2.85
CA MET A 1 0.76 13.88 -1.48
C MET A 1 2.11 13.44 -0.93
N LYS A 2 2.83 14.36 -0.28
CA LYS A 2 3.97 14.10 0.58
C LYS A 2 3.59 14.43 2.02
N PHE A 3 4.11 13.65 2.97
CA PHE A 3 3.91 13.85 4.40
C PHE A 3 5.28 13.91 5.08
N HIS A 4 5.61 15.07 5.62
CA HIS A 4 6.90 15.37 6.23
C HIS A 4 6.73 15.55 7.72
N ILE A 5 7.62 14.92 8.50
CA ILE A 5 7.68 15.06 9.95
C ILE A 5 9.10 15.45 10.30
N THR A 6 9.25 16.54 11.04
CA THR A 6 10.54 17.07 11.49
C THR A 6 10.49 17.25 13.00
N LYS A 7 11.45 16.66 13.72
CA LYS A 7 11.64 16.95 15.14
C LYS A 7 12.25 18.35 15.29
N LEU A 8 11.67 19.14 16.17
CA LEU A 8 12.11 20.47 16.57
C LEU A 8 12.63 20.42 18.01
N ASP A 9 13.07 21.56 18.52
CA ASP A 9 13.50 21.70 19.91
C ASP A 9 12.36 21.45 20.90
N ASN A 10 12.70 21.14 22.15
CA ASN A 10 11.76 21.00 23.27
C ASN A 10 10.63 19.97 23.01
N ASN A 11 10.94 18.87 22.29
CA ASN A 11 9.99 17.80 21.96
C ASN A 11 8.76 18.31 21.16
N TRP A 12 8.97 19.29 20.28
CA TRP A 12 7.98 19.70 19.28
C TRP A 12 8.23 19.03 17.94
N TYR A 13 7.17 18.94 17.13
CA TYR A 13 7.21 18.35 15.80
C TYR A 13 6.57 19.30 14.79
N SER A 14 7.22 19.52 13.65
CA SER A 14 6.56 20.09 12.47
C SER A 14 5.99 18.95 11.63
N ILE A 15 4.73 19.11 11.21
CA ILE A 15 4.02 18.20 10.34
C ILE A 15 3.57 18.98 9.12
N LYS A 16 4.15 18.64 7.98
CA LYS A 16 3.90 19.32 6.71
C LYS A 16 3.34 18.35 5.67
N ILE A 17 2.29 18.79 5.00
CA ILE A 17 1.58 18.03 3.98
C ILE A 17 1.59 18.85 2.70
N GLU A 18 2.04 18.21 1.62
CA GLU A 18 2.13 18.82 0.30
C GLU A 18 1.36 17.96 -0.69
N ASP A 19 0.47 18.57 -1.46
CA ASP A 19 -0.21 17.99 -2.62
C ASP A 19 -0.21 19.02 -3.76
N GLU A 20 -0.55 18.63 -4.99
CA GLU A 20 -0.28 19.38 -6.24
C GLU A 20 -0.33 20.92 -6.14
N SER A 21 -1.39 21.48 -5.54
CA SER A 21 -1.55 22.92 -5.30
C SER A 21 -1.87 23.26 -3.83
N PHE A 22 -1.53 22.38 -2.89
CA PHE A 22 -1.87 22.50 -1.48
C PHE A 22 -0.65 22.27 -0.60
N VAL A 23 -0.38 23.20 0.31
CA VAL A 23 0.65 23.05 1.34
C VAL A 23 0.06 23.46 2.68
N PHE A 24 0.14 22.57 3.65
CA PHE A 24 -0.30 22.85 5.02
C PHE A 24 0.73 22.33 6.01
N GLU A 25 1.14 23.19 6.94
CA GLU A 25 2.08 22.87 7.99
C GLU A 25 1.50 23.28 9.33
N PHE A 26 1.66 22.41 10.33
CA PHE A 26 1.29 22.70 11.71
C PHE A 26 2.31 22.09 12.66
N TYR A 27 2.31 22.60 13.89
CA TYR A 27 3.25 22.19 14.93
C TYR A 27 2.51 21.39 15.99
N ALA A 28 3.12 20.30 16.46
CA ALA A 28 2.54 19.39 17.45
C ALA A 28 3.47 19.23 18.66
N SER A 29 2.93 19.36 19.87
CA SER A 29 3.70 19.11 21.09
C SER A 29 3.81 17.61 21.38
N GLY A 30 4.98 17.14 21.79
CA GLY A 30 5.21 15.78 22.27
C GLY A 30 4.78 15.53 23.72
N ILE A 31 4.14 16.50 24.37
CA ILE A 31 3.73 16.47 25.78
C ILE A 31 2.20 16.70 25.86
N PRO A 32 1.46 15.95 26.71
CA PRO A 32 1.93 14.85 27.57
C PRO A 32 2.18 13.54 26.82
N GLU A 33 1.58 13.38 25.63
CA GLU A 33 1.73 12.19 24.81
C GLU A 33 2.37 12.56 23.46
N ASN A 34 3.34 11.75 23.01
CA ASN A 34 3.99 11.99 21.73
C ASN A 34 3.01 11.72 20.57
N PRO A 35 2.67 12.71 19.74
CA PRO A 35 1.69 12.58 18.67
C PRO A 35 2.15 11.61 17.57
N ILE A 36 3.46 11.41 17.42
CA ILE A 36 4.02 10.45 16.46
C ILE A 36 3.77 9.02 16.93
N ASN A 37 3.83 8.74 18.23
CA ASN A 37 3.50 7.41 18.77
C ASN A 37 2.02 7.09 18.55
N ASN A 38 1.13 8.07 18.73
CA ASN A 38 -0.29 7.94 18.45
C ASN A 38 -0.55 7.73 16.95
N LEU A 39 0.09 8.53 16.09
CA LEU A 39 0.01 8.38 14.63
C LEU A 39 0.49 7.00 14.17
N CYS A 40 1.62 6.51 14.67
CA CYS A 40 2.13 5.16 14.39
C CYS A 40 1.10 4.08 14.75
N GLN A 41 0.53 4.16 15.97
CA GLN A 41 -0.47 3.20 16.43
C GLN A 41 -1.71 3.22 15.54
N ASN A 42 -2.19 4.41 15.18
CA ASN A 42 -3.39 4.57 14.36
C ASN A 42 -3.17 4.14 12.90
N LEU A 43 -1.96 4.31 12.35
CA LEU A 43 -1.60 3.72 11.07
C LEU A 43 -1.65 2.19 11.12
N ILE A 44 -1.08 1.57 12.16
CA ILE A 44 -1.12 0.10 12.34
C ILE A 44 -2.58 -0.39 12.37
N LEU A 45 -3.44 0.27 13.15
CA LEU A 45 -4.86 -0.09 13.24
C LEU A 45 -5.57 0.10 11.89
N THR A 46 -5.32 1.21 11.19
CA THR A 46 -5.94 1.48 9.88
C THR A 46 -5.54 0.47 8.83
N ILE A 47 -4.26 0.09 8.76
CA ILE A 47 -3.80 -0.93 7.81
C ILE A 47 -4.46 -2.30 8.10
N ASN A 48 -4.86 -2.55 9.35
CA ASN A 48 -5.58 -3.74 9.77
C ASN A 48 -7.11 -3.63 9.64
N GLY A 49 -7.64 -2.59 9.01
CA GLY A 49 -9.07 -2.49 8.71
C GLY A 49 -9.90 -1.61 9.66
N PHE A 50 -9.28 -0.85 10.56
CA PHE A 50 -10.00 -0.03 11.53
C PHE A 50 -9.95 1.47 11.21
N ASP A 51 -11.08 2.15 11.30
CA ASP A 51 -11.10 3.61 11.29
C ASP A 51 -10.39 4.16 12.54
N THR A 52 -9.56 5.19 12.37
CA THR A 52 -8.78 5.78 13.46
C THR A 52 -8.74 7.30 13.41
N THR A 53 -8.32 7.90 14.52
CA THR A 53 -8.24 9.35 14.66
C THR A 53 -7.06 9.70 15.57
N SER A 54 -6.11 10.46 15.03
CA SER A 54 -4.96 11.01 15.77
C SER A 54 -5.18 12.47 16.09
N ARG A 55 -5.08 12.83 17.37
CA ARG A 55 -5.08 14.21 17.83
C ARG A 55 -3.63 14.66 18.00
N PHE A 56 -3.25 15.77 17.37
CA PHE A 56 -1.88 16.27 17.39
C PHE A 56 -1.60 17.31 18.48
N ASN A 57 -2.61 18.04 18.92
CA ASN A 57 -2.48 19.10 19.92
C ASN A 57 -3.69 19.13 20.84
N LEU A 58 -3.48 19.73 22.01
CA LEU A 58 -4.53 20.22 22.88
C LEU A 58 -4.90 21.67 22.53
N GLU A 59 -5.92 22.17 23.22
CA GLU A 59 -6.36 23.57 23.16
C GLU A 59 -5.16 24.55 23.31
N PRO A 60 -5.12 25.68 22.56
CA PRO A 60 -6.18 26.26 21.73
C PRO A 60 -6.14 25.88 20.24
N GLN A 61 -5.05 25.27 19.75
CA GLN A 61 -4.87 24.90 18.33
C GLN A 61 -4.91 23.39 18.13
N VAL A 62 -6.11 22.82 18.05
CA VAL A 62 -6.32 21.38 17.87
C VAL A 62 -6.33 21.02 16.38
N TYR A 63 -5.51 20.06 15.98
CA TYR A 63 -5.56 19.41 14.68
C TYR A 63 -5.82 17.92 14.86
N ILE A 64 -6.79 17.41 14.10
CA ILE A 64 -7.18 16.00 14.12
C ILE A 64 -6.97 15.42 12.73
N LEU A 65 -6.27 14.29 12.67
CA LEU A 65 -6.11 13.49 11.48
C LEU A 65 -6.97 12.24 11.62
N LYS A 66 -7.91 12.07 10.69
CA LYS A 66 -8.78 10.91 10.59
C LYS A 66 -8.31 10.04 9.45
N LEU A 67 -8.15 8.75 9.73
CA LEU A 67 -7.93 7.73 8.72
C LEU A 67 -9.12 6.80 8.72
N LYS A 68 -9.71 6.58 7.55
CA LYS A 68 -10.72 5.55 7.36
C LYS A 68 -10.25 4.55 6.31
N ILE A 69 -10.76 3.35 6.41
CA ILE A 69 -10.56 2.31 5.41
C ILE A 69 -11.89 1.70 5.01
N ASN A 70 -12.14 1.64 3.72
CA ASN A 70 -13.27 0.92 3.16
C ASN A 70 -12.75 0.01 2.05
N GLN A 71 -12.87 -1.31 2.26
CA GLN A 71 -12.24 -2.33 1.41
C GLN A 71 -10.72 -2.06 1.29
N ASN A 72 -10.24 -1.59 0.13
CA ASN A 72 -8.84 -1.25 -0.13
C ASN A 72 -8.59 0.25 -0.37
N GLN A 73 -9.63 1.08 -0.18
CA GLN A 73 -9.52 2.53 -0.29
C GLN A 73 -9.34 3.13 1.10
N TYR A 74 -8.31 3.95 1.21
CA TYR A 74 -8.02 4.74 2.40
C TYR A 74 -8.53 6.16 2.18
N TYR A 75 -9.10 6.74 3.22
CA TYR A 75 -9.50 8.13 3.26
C TYR A 75 -8.74 8.82 4.40
N LEU A 76 -8.00 9.86 4.05
CA LEU A 76 -7.31 10.74 4.97
C LEU A 76 -8.06 12.07 5.02
N GLU A 77 -8.32 12.54 6.22
CA GLU A 77 -8.87 13.86 6.47
C GLU A 77 -8.13 14.53 7.62
N ILE A 78 -7.88 15.82 7.48
CA ILE A 78 -7.34 16.67 8.54
C ILE A 78 -8.29 17.84 8.71
N PHE A 79 -8.70 18.07 9.95
CA PHE A 79 -9.61 19.14 10.28
C PHE A 79 -9.23 19.77 11.62
N ASN A 80 -9.68 21.01 11.80
CA ASN A 80 -9.64 21.68 13.09
C ASN A 80 -11.07 21.74 13.63
N PRO A 81 -11.37 21.10 14.77
CA PRO A 81 -12.74 21.00 15.29
C PRO A 81 -13.35 22.35 15.65
N LYS A 82 -12.56 23.44 15.75
CA LYS A 82 -13.06 24.79 16.01
C LYS A 82 -13.38 25.59 14.76
N LYS A 83 -12.90 25.17 13.59
CA LYS A 83 -13.08 25.90 12.32
C LYS A 83 -14.19 25.31 11.45
N ASP A 84 -14.94 24.32 11.96
CA ASP A 84 -16.04 23.56 11.34
C ASP A 84 -15.79 22.97 9.93
N ASN A 85 -14.59 23.14 9.37
CA ASN A 85 -14.25 22.73 8.01
C ASN A 85 -13.02 21.81 7.97
N SER A 86 -13.07 20.87 7.02
CA SER A 86 -11.93 20.05 6.63
C SER A 86 -10.83 20.94 6.04
N ILE A 87 -9.61 20.80 6.53
CA ILE A 87 -8.42 21.53 6.06
C ILE A 87 -7.85 20.82 4.84
N PHE A 88 -7.86 19.49 4.87
CA PHE A 88 -7.35 18.64 3.79
C PHE A 88 -8.10 17.32 3.80
N SER A 89 -8.48 16.84 2.61
CA SER A 89 -8.99 15.48 2.45
C SER A 89 -8.38 14.85 1.19
N LYS A 90 -8.09 13.55 1.26
CA LYS A 90 -7.61 12.78 0.13
C LYS A 90 -7.99 11.32 0.28
N SER A 91 -8.44 10.72 -0.81
CA SER A 91 -8.67 9.27 -0.90
C SER A 91 -7.67 8.60 -1.84
N GLY A 92 -7.46 7.31 -1.64
CA GLY A 92 -6.68 6.48 -2.53
C GLY A 92 -6.26 5.16 -1.90
N ASN A 93 -5.53 4.36 -2.67
CA ASN A 93 -4.97 3.10 -2.19
C ASN A 93 -3.86 3.29 -1.15
N PHE A 94 -3.33 2.18 -0.65
CA PHE A 94 -2.24 2.14 0.32
C PHE A 94 -1.03 3.01 -0.08
N GLU A 95 -0.64 3.01 -1.36
CA GLU A 95 0.50 3.77 -1.85
C GLU A 95 0.27 5.28 -1.87
N LYS A 96 -0.98 5.72 -2.13
CA LYS A 96 -1.33 7.14 -2.20
C LYS A 96 -1.54 7.78 -0.83
N ILE A 97 -1.97 7.01 0.17
CA ILE A 97 -2.37 7.54 1.49
C ILE A 97 -1.44 7.08 2.62
N ILE A 98 -1.30 5.76 2.83
CA ILE A 98 -0.55 5.21 3.95
C ILE A 98 0.96 5.39 3.76
N LEU A 99 1.45 5.09 2.55
CA LEU A 99 2.87 5.05 2.28
C LEU A 99 3.58 6.42 2.45
N PRO A 100 2.99 7.56 2.05
CA PRO A 100 3.56 8.88 2.35
C PRO A 100 3.71 9.15 3.85
N ILE A 101 2.69 8.82 4.66
CA ILE A 101 2.72 9.05 6.12
C ILE A 101 3.79 8.16 6.76
N TYR A 102 3.82 6.86 6.41
CA TYR A 102 4.86 5.94 6.87
C TYR A 102 6.27 6.43 6.51
N ARG A 103 6.47 6.95 5.28
CA ARG A 103 7.77 7.52 4.86
C ARG A 103 8.16 8.71 5.73
N GLY A 104 7.21 9.57 6.11
CA GLY A 104 7.43 10.66 7.05
C GLY A 104 7.92 10.17 8.41
N ILE A 105 7.24 9.16 8.98
CA ILE A 105 7.63 8.52 10.25
C ILE A 105 9.02 7.90 10.13
N LYS A 106 9.27 7.10 9.08
CA LYS A 106 10.55 6.40 8.89
C LYS A 106 11.72 7.38 8.76
N LYS A 107 11.53 8.49 8.03
CA LYS A 107 12.55 9.54 7.89
C LYS A 107 12.88 10.18 9.24
N LEU A 108 11.88 10.46 10.06
CA LEU A 108 12.07 10.98 11.41
C LEU A 108 12.90 10.03 12.28
N THR A 109 12.55 8.74 12.28
CA THR A 109 13.21 7.73 13.12
C THR A 109 14.60 7.33 12.63
N SER A 110 14.92 7.53 11.35
CA SER A 110 16.28 7.31 10.85
C SER A 110 17.27 8.39 11.25
N ILE A 111 16.78 9.58 11.61
CA ILE A 111 17.60 10.75 11.96
C ILE A 111 17.76 10.88 13.48
N ASN A 112 16.74 10.50 14.25
CA ASN A 112 16.74 10.62 15.70
C ASN A 112 17.32 9.36 16.38
N ASN A 113 18.51 9.50 16.97
CA ASN A 113 19.18 8.43 17.74
C ASN A 113 18.69 8.29 19.19
N SER A 114 17.76 9.15 19.66
CA SER A 114 17.28 9.10 21.04
C SER A 114 16.04 8.20 21.19
N SER A 115 16.20 7.13 21.97
CA SER A 115 15.20 6.07 22.20
C SER A 115 14.04 6.47 23.11
N GLU A 116 14.10 7.61 23.78
CA GLU A 116 13.21 7.90 24.92
C GLU A 116 11.84 8.48 24.53
N GLU A 117 11.71 9.16 23.38
CA GLU A 117 10.48 9.86 23.02
C GLU A 117 9.60 9.11 22.00
N ILE A 118 10.24 8.37 21.08
CA ILE A 118 9.55 7.61 20.03
C ILE A 118 9.61 6.12 20.36
N ASN A 119 8.45 5.47 20.35
CA ASN A 119 8.36 4.04 20.59
C ASN A 119 8.83 3.27 19.34
N PHE A 120 10.11 2.89 19.33
CA PHE A 120 10.74 2.15 18.23
C PHE A 120 10.14 0.75 18.00
N GLU A 121 9.59 0.11 19.03
CA GLU A 121 8.91 -1.17 18.88
C GLU A 121 7.65 -1.03 18.01
N LYS A 122 6.84 0.01 18.25
CA LYS A 122 5.69 0.34 17.40
C LYS A 122 6.11 0.67 15.98
N VAL A 123 7.20 1.43 15.80
CA VAL A 123 7.73 1.75 14.47
C VAL A 123 8.16 0.49 13.73
N LYS A 124 8.84 -0.45 14.41
CA LYS A 124 9.24 -1.74 13.83
C LYS A 124 8.02 -2.60 13.47
N LYS A 125 6.98 -2.60 14.30
CA LYS A 125 5.71 -3.28 13.99
C LYS A 125 5.05 -2.68 12.74
N LEU A 126 5.00 -1.34 12.64
CA LEU A 126 4.50 -0.65 11.46
C LEU A 126 5.34 -0.97 10.22
N GLU A 127 6.67 -1.00 10.32
CA GLU A 127 7.56 -1.35 9.21
C GLU A 127 7.30 -2.76 8.68
N ASN A 128 7.15 -3.75 9.57
CA ASN A 128 6.81 -5.12 9.18
C ASN A 128 5.46 -5.17 8.45
N LEU A 129 4.44 -4.52 9.00
CA LEU A 129 3.11 -4.49 8.40
C LEU A 129 3.09 -3.79 7.04
N VAL A 130 3.83 -2.69 6.89
CA VAL A 130 4.01 -2.01 5.60
C VAL A 130 4.76 -2.88 4.61
N ARG A 131 5.75 -3.67 5.07
CA ARG A 131 6.47 -4.62 4.20
C ARG A 131 5.54 -5.71 3.71
N GLU A 132 4.73 -6.29 4.60
CA GLU A 132 3.72 -7.30 4.28
C GLU A 132 2.71 -6.76 3.27
N LYS A 133 2.12 -5.57 3.53
CA LYS A 133 1.22 -4.89 2.59
C LYS A 133 1.85 -4.58 1.23
N LYS A 134 3.15 -4.30 1.16
CA LYS A 134 3.87 -4.09 -0.11
C LYS A 134 4.18 -5.38 -0.86
N SER A 135 4.13 -6.52 -0.19
CA SER A 135 4.28 -7.85 -0.78
C SER A 135 2.95 -8.52 -1.09
N GLU A 136 1.84 -8.05 -0.52
CA GLU A 136 0.51 -8.42 -0.98
C GLU A 136 0.46 -8.18 -2.50
N ASN A 137 0.16 -9.25 -3.24
CA ASN A 137 0.10 -9.29 -4.71
C ASN A 137 1.44 -9.33 -5.45
N LYS A 138 2.52 -9.74 -4.77
CA LYS A 138 3.76 -10.20 -5.41
C LYS A 138 3.84 -11.72 -5.37
N PHE A 139 3.69 -12.34 -6.52
CA PHE A 139 3.64 -13.78 -6.68
C PHE A 139 4.89 -14.28 -7.40
N GLN A 140 5.26 -15.53 -7.12
CA GLN A 140 6.38 -16.19 -7.76
C GLN A 140 5.91 -17.54 -8.27
N VAL A 141 6.07 -17.78 -9.56
CA VAL A 141 5.70 -19.02 -10.24
C VAL A 141 6.96 -19.63 -10.83
N ASP A 142 7.20 -20.92 -10.60
CA ASP A 142 8.32 -21.63 -11.22
C ASP A 142 7.88 -22.31 -12.52
N ALA A 143 8.38 -21.82 -13.66
CA ALA A 143 8.05 -22.38 -14.96
C ALA A 143 8.52 -23.84 -15.14
N ASN A 144 9.41 -24.35 -14.29
CA ASN A 144 9.78 -25.77 -14.33
C ASN A 144 8.62 -26.70 -13.92
N ASN A 145 7.67 -26.20 -13.12
CA ASN A 145 6.48 -26.94 -12.71
C ASN A 145 5.41 -26.98 -13.82
N ILE A 146 5.59 -26.21 -14.90
CA ILE A 146 4.62 -26.04 -15.98
C ILE A 146 5.07 -26.86 -17.20
N VAL A 147 4.47 -28.04 -17.35
CA VAL A 147 4.71 -28.95 -18.48
C VAL A 147 3.63 -28.91 -19.55
N ASP A 148 2.42 -28.43 -19.20
CA ASP A 148 1.23 -28.35 -20.02
C ASP A 148 0.23 -27.32 -19.44
N TRP A 149 -0.91 -27.14 -20.08
CA TRP A 149 -1.97 -26.23 -19.61
C TRP A 149 -2.53 -26.60 -18.23
N LYS A 150 -2.64 -27.90 -17.93
CA LYS A 150 -3.18 -28.36 -16.64
C LYS A 150 -2.24 -27.99 -15.49
N SER A 151 -0.94 -28.23 -15.67
CA SER A 151 0.09 -27.84 -14.71
C SER A 151 0.26 -26.32 -14.61
N PHE A 152 0.08 -25.57 -15.70
CA PHE A 152 -0.01 -24.10 -15.68
C PHE A 152 -1.12 -23.63 -14.72
N HIS A 153 -2.36 -24.07 -14.94
CA HIS A 153 -3.49 -23.64 -14.12
C HIS A 153 -3.34 -24.07 -12.66
N LYS A 154 -2.81 -25.28 -12.42
CA LYS A 154 -2.51 -25.76 -11.06
C LYS A 154 -1.47 -24.89 -10.35
N GLU A 155 -0.36 -24.59 -11.01
CA GLU A 155 0.73 -23.79 -10.44
C GLU A 155 0.24 -22.37 -10.09
N PHE A 156 -0.48 -21.72 -11.01
CA PHE A 156 -1.04 -20.39 -10.75
C PHE A 156 -2.11 -20.41 -9.67
N ARG A 157 -2.99 -21.41 -9.64
CA ARG A 157 -3.98 -21.55 -8.56
C ARG A 157 -3.32 -21.62 -7.19
N ASN A 158 -2.26 -22.39 -7.07
CA ASN A 158 -1.54 -22.56 -5.80
C ASN A 158 -0.79 -21.30 -5.38
N GLU A 159 0.02 -20.73 -6.28
CA GLU A 159 0.89 -19.59 -5.96
C GLU A 159 0.10 -18.29 -5.77
N LEU A 160 -0.96 -18.08 -6.54
CA LEU A 160 -1.80 -16.87 -6.45
C LEU A 160 -3.02 -17.08 -5.55
N LYS A 161 -3.21 -18.28 -4.99
CA LYS A 161 -4.34 -18.64 -4.12
C LYS A 161 -5.70 -18.34 -4.75
N PHE A 162 -5.85 -18.73 -6.02
CA PHE A 162 -7.14 -18.60 -6.71
C PHE A 162 -8.24 -19.41 -6.00
N PRO A 163 -9.52 -18.99 -6.12
CA PRO A 163 -10.62 -19.65 -5.44
C PRO A 163 -10.80 -21.11 -5.89
N ASP A 164 -11.49 -21.90 -5.05
CA ASP A 164 -11.71 -23.33 -5.32
C ASP A 164 -12.56 -23.60 -6.57
N TYR A 165 -13.35 -22.62 -6.99
CA TYR A 165 -14.17 -22.66 -8.20
C TYR A 165 -13.44 -22.13 -9.46
N TYR A 166 -12.12 -21.96 -9.41
CA TYR A 166 -11.33 -21.55 -10.58
C TYR A 166 -11.49 -22.51 -11.75
N GLY A 167 -11.93 -21.99 -12.91
CA GLY A 167 -12.33 -22.78 -14.07
C GLY A 167 -11.20 -23.36 -14.94
N GLU A 168 -9.94 -23.24 -14.52
CA GLU A 168 -8.76 -23.81 -15.20
C GLU A 168 -8.68 -23.51 -16.71
N ASN A 169 -9.01 -22.28 -17.09
CA ASN A 169 -8.85 -21.74 -18.45
C ASN A 169 -8.39 -20.28 -18.40
N MET A 170 -8.01 -19.69 -19.54
CA MET A 170 -7.44 -18.33 -19.56
C MET A 170 -8.46 -17.22 -19.26
N ASP A 171 -9.75 -17.43 -19.56
CA ASP A 171 -10.79 -16.47 -19.18
C ASP A 171 -10.93 -16.42 -17.65
N ALA A 172 -10.97 -17.58 -17.00
CA ALA A 172 -10.97 -17.68 -15.55
C ALA A 172 -9.68 -17.11 -14.92
N TRP A 173 -8.54 -17.25 -15.60
CA TRP A 173 -7.28 -16.64 -15.17
C TRP A 173 -7.37 -15.11 -15.24
N ILE A 174 -7.88 -14.56 -16.35
CA ILE A 174 -8.09 -13.12 -16.53
C ILE A 174 -9.00 -12.59 -15.42
N ASP A 175 -10.13 -13.24 -15.14
CA ASP A 175 -11.06 -12.81 -14.10
C ASP A 175 -10.41 -12.75 -12.72
N CYS A 176 -9.63 -13.78 -12.36
CA CYS A 176 -8.93 -13.80 -11.07
C CYS A 176 -7.88 -12.68 -10.98
N ILE A 177 -7.09 -12.45 -12.04
CA ILE A 177 -6.08 -11.39 -12.06
C ILE A 177 -6.74 -10.00 -12.08
N ASP A 178 -7.86 -9.84 -12.77
CA ASP A 178 -8.61 -8.58 -12.81
C ASP A 178 -9.08 -8.21 -11.40
N ASP A 179 -9.70 -9.13 -10.65
CA ASP A 179 -10.13 -8.92 -9.25
C ASP A 179 -8.97 -8.61 -8.29
N ILE A 180 -7.85 -9.34 -8.39
CA ILE A 180 -6.66 -9.02 -7.58
C ILE A 180 -6.14 -7.62 -7.93
N SER A 181 -6.12 -7.27 -9.22
CA SER A 181 -5.57 -6.00 -9.71
C SER A 181 -6.46 -4.77 -9.44
N GLU A 182 -7.77 -4.95 -9.21
CA GLU A 182 -8.65 -3.86 -8.74
C GLU A 182 -8.12 -3.25 -7.44
N LYS A 183 -7.59 -4.09 -6.56
CA LYS A 183 -7.21 -3.76 -5.19
C LYS A 183 -5.80 -3.18 -5.09
N SER A 184 -4.85 -3.63 -5.92
CA SER A 184 -3.50 -3.06 -6.01
C SER A 184 -2.76 -3.53 -7.28
N ASP A 185 -1.54 -3.03 -7.47
CA ASP A 185 -0.65 -3.58 -8.50
C ASP A 185 -0.33 -5.06 -8.20
N VAL A 186 -0.24 -5.87 -9.25
CA VAL A 186 0.07 -7.31 -9.24
C VAL A 186 1.41 -7.53 -9.92
N VAL A 187 2.34 -8.18 -9.23
CA VAL A 187 3.65 -8.55 -9.80
C VAL A 187 3.76 -10.06 -9.81
N ILE A 188 3.91 -10.67 -10.99
CA ILE A 188 4.10 -12.11 -11.14
C ILE A 188 5.50 -12.34 -11.67
N ARG A 189 6.35 -12.96 -10.84
CA ARG A 189 7.71 -13.37 -11.23
C ARG A 189 7.66 -14.80 -11.76
N ILE A 190 8.03 -15.00 -13.02
CA ILE A 190 8.14 -16.32 -13.64
C ILE A 190 9.61 -16.71 -13.63
N LYS A 191 9.99 -17.57 -12.67
CA LYS A 191 11.33 -18.17 -12.61
C LYS A 191 11.50 -19.22 -13.69
N ASN A 192 12.70 -19.36 -14.24
CA ASN A 192 13.01 -20.36 -15.28
C ASN A 192 12.13 -20.18 -16.54
N SER A 193 11.74 -18.95 -16.85
CA SER A 193 10.84 -18.60 -17.95
C SER A 193 11.38 -19.05 -19.31
N ARG A 194 12.71 -19.11 -19.47
CA ARG A 194 13.38 -19.65 -20.66
C ARG A 194 13.00 -21.11 -20.94
N ASN A 195 12.84 -21.92 -19.90
CA ASN A 195 12.47 -23.32 -20.05
C ASN A 195 11.03 -23.44 -20.57
N LEU A 196 10.11 -22.62 -20.04
CA LEU A 196 8.73 -22.58 -20.53
C LEU A 196 8.68 -22.08 -21.98
N LYS A 197 9.45 -21.04 -22.32
CA LYS A 197 9.56 -20.55 -23.71
C LYS A 197 10.00 -21.64 -24.69
N ASN A 198 10.94 -22.50 -24.28
CA ASN A 198 11.48 -23.55 -25.14
C ASN A 198 10.55 -24.76 -25.24
N LYS A 199 9.91 -25.16 -24.13
CA LYS A 199 9.06 -26.37 -24.07
C LYS A 199 7.63 -26.09 -24.55
N ASN A 200 7.04 -25.00 -24.08
CA ASN A 200 5.64 -24.63 -24.31
C ASN A 200 5.54 -23.12 -24.63
N PRO A 201 6.03 -22.68 -25.80
CA PRO A 201 6.01 -21.26 -26.19
C PRO A 201 4.60 -20.67 -26.25
N GLU A 202 3.59 -21.49 -26.56
CA GLU A 202 2.19 -21.08 -26.59
C GLU A 202 1.70 -20.64 -25.21
N ILE A 203 1.95 -21.43 -24.15
CA ILE A 203 1.54 -21.10 -22.78
C ILE A 203 2.15 -19.75 -22.35
N LEU A 204 3.45 -19.57 -22.60
CA LEU A 204 4.12 -18.31 -22.28
C LEU A 204 3.54 -17.14 -23.07
N LYS A 205 3.26 -17.33 -24.36
CA LYS A 205 2.64 -16.32 -25.22
C LYS A 205 1.27 -15.91 -24.68
N SER A 206 0.39 -16.87 -24.39
CA SER A 206 -0.94 -16.62 -23.84
C SER A 206 -0.89 -15.94 -22.48
N LEU A 207 0.05 -16.31 -21.60
CA LEU A 207 0.24 -15.61 -20.32
C LEU A 207 0.56 -14.12 -20.54
N ILE A 208 1.45 -13.81 -21.48
CA ILE A 208 1.81 -12.42 -21.82
C ILE A 208 0.60 -11.68 -22.40
N GLU A 209 -0.09 -12.28 -23.37
CA GLU A 209 -1.24 -11.68 -24.05
C GLU A 209 -2.40 -11.43 -23.07
N CYS A 210 -2.71 -12.38 -22.19
CA CYS A 210 -3.77 -12.22 -21.19
C CYS A 210 -3.39 -11.17 -20.13
N SER A 211 -2.11 -11.10 -19.73
CA SER A 211 -1.65 -10.05 -18.81
C SER A 211 -1.74 -8.66 -19.45
N GLN A 212 -1.42 -8.56 -20.75
CA GLN A 212 -1.60 -7.33 -21.51
C GLN A 212 -3.07 -6.97 -21.63
N PHE A 213 -3.94 -7.94 -21.89
CA PHE A 213 -5.38 -7.73 -21.98
C PHE A 213 -5.99 -7.14 -20.69
N VAL A 214 -5.62 -7.67 -19.51
CA VAL A 214 -6.02 -7.09 -18.22
C VAL A 214 -5.56 -5.62 -18.12
N ASN A 215 -4.30 -5.34 -18.47
CA ASN A 215 -3.78 -3.98 -18.43
C ASN A 215 -4.50 -3.04 -19.41
N THR A 216 -4.82 -3.50 -20.63
CA THR A 216 -5.59 -2.72 -21.61
C THR A 216 -6.95 -2.34 -21.04
N ARG A 217 -7.68 -3.28 -20.41
CA ARG A 217 -8.94 -2.98 -19.74
C ARG A 217 -8.81 -1.90 -18.66
N LYS A 218 -7.73 -1.93 -17.87
CA LYS A 218 -7.46 -0.89 -16.86
C LYS A 218 -7.18 0.47 -17.50
N ILE A 219 -6.41 0.51 -18.59
CA ILE A 219 -6.15 1.75 -19.34
C ILE A 219 -7.44 2.34 -19.92
N ASP A 220 -8.31 1.50 -20.50
CA ASP A 220 -9.59 1.93 -21.05
C ASP A 220 -10.52 2.53 -19.98
N GLN A 221 -10.34 2.13 -18.71
CA GLN A 221 -11.01 2.70 -17.54
C GLN A 221 -10.32 3.97 -16.98
N GLY A 222 -9.27 4.47 -17.65
CA GLY A 222 -8.50 5.65 -17.23
C GLY A 222 -7.46 5.35 -16.14
N GLU A 223 -7.14 4.08 -15.91
CA GLU A 223 -6.13 3.67 -14.95
C GLU A 223 -4.75 3.43 -15.60
N LYS A 224 -3.75 3.11 -14.77
CA LYS A 224 -2.40 2.70 -15.21
C LYS A 224 -2.31 1.18 -15.38
N ASN A 225 -1.24 0.71 -16.01
CA ASN A 225 -0.86 -0.71 -15.94
C ASN A 225 -0.76 -1.16 -14.48
N ARG A 226 -1.42 -2.27 -14.15
CA ARG A 226 -1.44 -2.86 -12.81
C ARG A 226 -0.79 -4.24 -12.75
N VAL A 227 -0.76 -4.98 -13.84
CA VAL A 227 -0.13 -6.30 -13.92
C VAL A 227 1.26 -6.17 -14.50
N ILE A 228 2.27 -6.63 -13.75
CA ILE A 228 3.68 -6.65 -14.16
C ILE A 228 4.14 -8.10 -14.19
N LEU A 229 4.50 -8.60 -15.37
CA LEU A 229 5.21 -9.86 -15.52
C LEU A 229 6.71 -9.63 -15.51
N ASN A 230 7.42 -10.34 -14.63
CA ASN A 230 8.88 -10.38 -14.62
C ASN A 230 9.35 -11.77 -15.03
N LEU A 231 10.00 -11.89 -16.18
CA LEU A 231 10.47 -13.16 -16.74
C LEU A 231 11.96 -13.31 -16.41
N GLU A 232 12.31 -14.30 -15.58
CA GLU A 232 13.69 -14.61 -15.16
C GLU A 232 14.22 -15.89 -15.82
#